data_AF-A0A9C7PIU7-F1
#
_entry.id   AF-A0A9C7PIU7-F1
#
_cell.length_a   1.000
_cell.length_b   1.000
_cell.length_c   1.000
_cell.angle_alpha   90.00
_cell.angle_beta   90.00
_cell.angle_gamma   90.00
#
_symmetry.space_group_name_H-M   'P 1'
#
loop_
_entity.id
_entity.type
_entity.pdbx_description
1 polymer ?
#
loop_
_entity_poly.entity_id
_entity_poly.type
_entity_poly.pdbx_seq_one_letter_code
_entity_poly.pdbx_strand_id
1 'polypeptide(L)' 'MFIIHGEQDPRAPVEHALVMMEAMDAAGKPYEKLLFEKEGHGLTTQRLGLQCTRRLSPFEQAP' A
#
# COMPACT_ATOMS: atom_id res chain seq x y z
N MET A 1 -7.81 -5.72 4.42
CA MET A 1 -6.36 -5.41 4.52
C MET A 1 -6.02 -4.42 3.43
N PHE A 2 -5.31 -3.35 3.75
CA PHE A 2 -4.91 -2.33 2.78
C PHE A 2 -3.38 -2.25 2.75
N ILE A 3 -2.77 -2.58 1.61
CA ILE A 3 -1.31 -2.62 1.44
C ILE A 3 -0.88 -1.38 0.64
N ILE A 4 -0.09 -0.51 1.27
CA ILE A 4 0.47 0.69 0.64
C ILE A 4 1.99 0.55 0.64
N HIS A 5 2.61 0.63 -0.53
CA HIS A 5 4.06 0.46 -0.65
C HIS A 5 4.63 1.29 -1.81
N GLY A 6 5.83 1.85 -1.61
CA GLY A 6 6.61 2.48 -2.68
C GLY A 6 7.53 1.47 -3.35
N GLU A 7 7.52 1.37 -4.68
CA GLU A 7 8.33 0.38 -5.39
C GLU A 7 9.85 0.63 -5.28
N GLN A 8 10.25 1.89 -5.09
CA GLN A 8 11.66 2.29 -5.06
C GLN A 8 12.13 2.63 -3.65
N ASP A 9 11.53 2.01 -2.65
CA ASP A 9 11.89 2.21 -1.26
C ASP A 9 13.11 1.36 -0.89
N PRO A 10 14.32 1.96 -0.73
CA PRO A 10 15.52 1.20 -0.41
C PRO A 10 15.57 0.70 1.03
N ARG A 11 14.69 1.21 1.92
CA ARG A 11 14.64 0.83 3.34
C ARG A 11 13.63 -0.29 3.58
N ALA A 12 12.59 -0.38 2.76
CA ALA A 12 11.64 -1.49 2.77
C ALA A 12 11.42 -1.97 1.32
N PRO A 13 12.10 -3.03 0.87
CA PRO A 13 11.92 -3.57 -0.47
C PRO A 13 10.47 -3.97 -0.73
N VAL A 14 9.97 -3.68 -1.93
CA VAL A 14 8.61 -4.04 -2.36
C VAL A 14 8.34 -5.55 -2.32
N GLU A 15 9.39 -6.35 -2.35
CA GLU A 15 9.36 -7.81 -2.22
C GLU A 15 8.60 -8.26 -0.96
N HIS A 16 8.70 -7.53 0.15
CA HIS A 16 7.94 -7.84 1.35
C HIS A 16 6.43 -7.69 1.14
N ALA A 17 6.02 -6.64 0.42
CA ALA A 17 4.61 -6.42 0.10
C ALA A 17 4.11 -7.48 -0.89
N LEU A 18 4.94 -7.90 -1.84
CA LEU A 18 4.61 -8.95 -2.82
C LEU A 18 4.42 -10.32 -2.15
N VAL A 19 5.33 -10.72 -1.26
CA VAL A 19 5.21 -11.99 -0.51
C VAL A 19 3.94 -11.98 0.34
N MET A 20 3.60 -10.85 0.95
CA MET A 20 2.36 -10.71 1.71
C MET A 20 1.13 -10.85 0.80
N MET A 21 1.13 -10.23 -0.38
CA MET A 21 0.04 -10.36 -1.36
C MET A 21 -0.13 -11.82 -1.80
N GLU A 22 0.96 -12.49 -2.14
CA GLU A 22 0.94 -13.90 -2.54
C GLU A 22 0.39 -14.81 -1.44
N ALA A 23 0.76 -14.56 -0.18
CA ALA A 23 0.21 -15.29 0.97
C ALA A 23 -1.29 -15.02 1.15
N MET A 24 -1.76 -13.79 0.89
CA MET A 24 -3.20 -13.47 0.95
C MET A 24 -3.98 -14.09 -0.19
N ASP A 25 -3.41 -14.11 -1.40
CA ASP A 25 -3.98 -14.78 -2.58
C ASP A 25 -4.09 -16.29 -2.34
N ALA A 26 -3.02 -16.92 -1.82
CA ALA A 26 -3.02 -18.33 -1.44
C ALA A 26 -4.04 -18.65 -0.32
N ALA A 27 -4.28 -17.70 0.58
CA ALA A 27 -5.29 -17.82 1.64
C ALA A 27 -6.71 -17.44 1.19
N GLY A 28 -6.90 -17.04 -0.07
CA GLY A 28 -8.20 -16.59 -0.60
C GLY A 28 -8.77 -15.36 0.12
N LYS A 29 -7.91 -14.50 0.68
CA LYS A 29 -8.34 -13.32 1.44
C LYS A 29 -8.33 -12.08 0.57
N PRO A 30 -9.43 -11.32 0.49
CA PRO A 30 -9.46 -10.08 -0.27
C PRO A 30 -8.56 -9.02 0.39
N TYR A 31 -7.74 -8.37 -0.42
CA TYR A 31 -6.93 -7.22 -0.02
C TYR A 31 -7.01 -6.14 -1.09
N GLU A 32 -6.79 -4.90 -0.67
CA GLU A 32 -6.63 -3.77 -1.57
C GLU A 32 -5.17 -3.30 -1.55
N LYS A 33 -4.65 -2.94 -2.72
CA LYS A 33 -3.26 -2.49 -2.88
C LYS A 33 -3.18 -1.12 -3.52
N LEU A 34 -2.18 -0.35 -3.07
CA LEU A 34 -1.80 0.93 -3.63
C LEU A 34 -0.27 0.95 -3.72
N LEU A 35 0.24 0.55 -4.90
CA LEU A 35 1.67 0.55 -5.21
C LEU A 35 2.01 1.80 -6.00
N PHE A 36 3.10 2.46 -5.62
CA PHE A 36 3.57 3.68 -6.27
C PHE A 36 4.92 3.45 -6.95
N GLU A 37 4.95 3.47 -8.29
CA GLU A 37 6.11 3.10 -9.12
C GLU A 37 7.32 4.06 -9.00
N LYS A 38 7.12 5.29 -8.50
CA LYS A 38 8.14 6.37 -8.53
C LYS A 38 8.52 6.95 -7.17
N GLU A 39 8.10 6.33 -6.06
CA GLU A 39 8.34 6.87 -4.72
C GLU A 39 9.18 5.92 -3.86
N GLY A 40 10.06 6.51 -3.06
CA GLY A 40 10.88 5.83 -2.05
C GLY A 40 10.15 5.67 -0.70
N HIS A 41 10.87 5.79 0.42
CA HIS A 41 10.38 5.47 1.78
C HIS A 41 9.37 6.45 2.41
N GLY A 42 8.62 7.21 1.61
CA GLY A 42 7.64 8.16 2.13
C GLY A 42 6.65 8.59 1.08
N LEU A 43 5.46 9.00 1.52
CA LEU A 43 4.49 9.70 0.68
C LEU A 43 4.97 11.13 0.47
N THR A 44 6.08 11.30 -0.25
CA THR A 44 6.82 12.57 -0.31
C THR A 44 6.08 13.61 -1.15
N THR A 45 5.25 13.18 -2.10
CA THR A 45 4.42 14.09 -2.88
C THR A 45 3.05 14.31 -2.21
N GLN A 46 2.65 15.57 -1.99
CA GLN A 46 1.32 15.96 -1.46
C GLN A 46 0.14 15.27 -2.20
N ARG A 47 0.29 15.05 -3.51
CA ARG A 47 -0.69 14.32 -4.34
C ARG A 47 -0.86 12.87 -3.89
N LEU A 48 0.23 12.23 -3.47
CA LEU A 48 0.23 10.85 -2.96
C LEU A 48 -0.45 10.76 -1.61
N GLY A 49 -0.11 11.71 -0.72
CA GLY A 49 -0.77 11.84 0.59
C GLY A 49 -2.29 11.95 0.43
N LEU A 50 -2.77 12.87 -0.41
CA LEU A 50 -4.21 13.03 -0.67
C LEU A 50 -4.86 11.78 -1.29
N GLN A 51 -4.15 11.06 -2.17
CA GLN A 51 -4.65 9.83 -2.77
C GLN A 51 -4.76 8.69 -1.73
N CYS A 52 -3.79 8.58 -0.83
CA CYS A 52 -3.84 7.69 0.33
C CYS A 52 -5.00 8.07 1.25
N THR A 53 -5.10 9.33 1.68
CA THR A 53 -6.17 9.80 2.59
C THR A 53 -7.55 9.54 1.99
N ARG A 54 -7.76 9.81 0.69
CA ARG A 54 -9.07 9.57 0.05
C ARG A 54 -9.44 8.09 -0.03
N ARG A 55 -8.48 7.18 -0.13
CA ARG A 55 -8.74 5.73 -0.14
C ARG A 55 -8.83 5.12 1.25
N LEU A 56 -8.17 5.72 2.24
CA LEU A 56 -8.21 5.28 3.64
C LEU A 56 -9.40 5.85 4.42
N SER A 57 -9.91 7.03 4.05
CA SER A 57 -11.02 7.68 4.75
C SER A 57 -12.29 6.82 4.91
N PRO A 58 -12.66 5.92 3.97
CA PRO A 58 -13.78 5.01 4.18
C PRO A 58 -13.48 3.90 5.20
N PHE A 59 -12.21 3.53 5.39
CA PHE A 59 -11.78 2.48 6.32
C PHE A 59 -11.57 3.01 7.75
N GLU A 60 -11.17 4.27 7.94
CA GLU A 60 -11.09 4.90 9.27
C GLU A 60 -12.46 5.19 9.89
N GLN A 61 -13.49 5.38 9.04
CA GLN A 61 -14.86 5.69 9.47
C GLN A 61 -15.73 4.42 9.60
N ALA A 62 -15.15 3.23 9.38
CA ALA A 62 -15.83 1.97 9.61
C ALA A 62 -15.87 1.68 11.13
N PRO A 63 -17.06 1.35 11.70
CA PRO A 63 -17.23 1.14 13.14
C PRO A 63 -16.50 -0.10 13.68
#